data_AF-H6U8Q4-F1
#
_entry.id   AF-H6U8Q4-F1
#
_cell.length_a   1.000
_cell.length_b   1.000
_cell.length_c   1.000
_cell.angle_alpha   90.00
_cell.angle_beta   90.00
_cell.angle_gamma   90.00
#
_symmetry.space_group_name_H-M   'P 1'
#
loop_
_entity.id
_entity.type
_entity.pdbx_description
1 polymer ?
#
loop_
_entity_poly.entity_id
_entity_poly.type
_entity_poly.pdbx_seq_one_letter_code
_entity_poly.pdbx_strand_id
1 'polypeptide(L)'
;MGSLMAKAPKQHKCKVCGTYYTKTVSSLQKVCSVDCAIKLSAEQSRKKREKIAKAERAETRKRMTALKEKNKTHNQLIAEAQSAVNKYIRFRDANKECISCGTPLISEKLGGGFDAGHYRSRGSAPHLRFYT
;
A
#
# COMPACT_ATOMS: atom_id res chain seq x y z
N MET A 1 -54.65 -3.91 46.06
CA MET A 1 -54.25 -3.00 44.97
C MET A 1 -52.79 -2.62 45.16
N GLY A 2 -51.87 -3.34 44.49
CA GLY A 2 -50.44 -3.05 44.57
C GLY A 2 -50.03 -2.11 43.44
N SER A 3 -49.67 -0.89 43.78
CA SER A 3 -49.19 0.12 42.82
C SER A 3 -47.84 -0.32 42.24
N LEU A 4 -47.77 -0.57 40.94
CA LEU A 4 -46.51 -0.81 40.21
C LEU A 4 -45.74 0.50 40.15
N MET A 5 -44.75 0.67 41.05
CA MET A 5 -43.82 1.80 41.00
C MET A 5 -43.01 1.73 39.69
N ALA A 6 -43.29 2.63 38.75
CA ALA A 6 -42.51 2.75 37.53
C ALA A 6 -41.05 3.14 37.86
N LYS A 7 -40.09 2.29 37.49
CA LYS A 7 -38.65 2.57 37.63
C LYS A 7 -38.29 3.86 36.88
N ALA A 8 -37.49 4.71 37.52
CA ALA A 8 -37.03 5.97 36.93
C ALA A 8 -36.36 5.72 35.56
N PRO A 9 -36.66 6.55 34.54
CA PRO A 9 -36.12 6.36 33.20
C PRO A 9 -34.59 6.48 33.20
N LYS A 10 -33.92 5.49 32.62
CA LYS A 10 -32.46 5.46 32.53
C LYS A 10 -31.95 6.64 31.71
N GLN A 11 -31.03 7.41 32.28
CA GLN A 11 -30.37 8.51 31.58
C GLN A 11 -29.24 7.99 30.68
N HIS A 12 -29.04 8.65 29.56
CA HIS A 12 -28.03 8.33 28.55
C HIS A 12 -27.23 9.58 28.18
N LYS A 13 -25.96 9.40 27.83
CA LYS A 13 -25.07 10.48 27.42
C LYS A 13 -25.21 10.75 25.91
N CYS A 14 -25.43 12.00 25.52
CA CYS A 14 -25.52 12.42 24.13
C CYS A 14 -24.17 12.26 23.42
N LYS A 15 -24.17 11.66 22.22
CA LYS A 15 -22.95 11.44 21.44
C LYS A 15 -22.34 12.71 20.83
N VAL A 16 -23.05 13.84 20.87
CA VAL A 16 -22.59 15.10 20.25
C VAL A 16 -22.22 16.14 21.29
N CYS A 17 -23.12 16.48 22.21
CA CYS A 17 -22.88 17.52 23.23
C CYS A 17 -22.51 16.95 24.61
N GLY A 18 -22.59 15.64 24.83
CA GLY A 18 -22.19 15.01 26.10
C GLY A 18 -23.17 15.20 27.26
N THR A 19 -24.30 15.90 27.08
CA THR A 19 -25.34 16.05 28.10
C THR A 19 -26.07 14.74 28.36
N TYR A 20 -26.57 14.58 29.60
CA TYR A 20 -27.42 13.45 29.96
C TYR A 20 -28.86 13.74 29.57
N TYR A 21 -29.54 12.76 28.96
CA TYR A 21 -30.93 12.86 28.54
C TYR A 21 -31.64 11.52 28.70
N THR A 22 -32.95 11.55 28.88
CA THR A 22 -33.81 10.36 28.81
C THR A 22 -34.27 10.15 27.38
N LYS A 23 -34.25 8.91 26.90
CA LYS A 23 -34.75 8.60 25.56
C LYS A 23 -36.27 8.68 25.58
N THR A 24 -36.82 9.60 24.79
CA THR A 24 -38.26 9.87 24.74
C THR A 24 -38.88 9.41 23.42
N VAL A 25 -38.12 9.46 22.33
CA VAL A 25 -38.64 9.19 20.98
C VAL A 25 -38.45 7.72 20.59
N SER A 26 -37.30 7.14 20.89
CA SER A 26 -36.99 5.75 20.53
C SER A 26 -35.90 5.17 21.44
N SER A 27 -35.97 3.85 21.70
CA SER A 27 -34.91 3.10 22.38
C SER A 27 -33.55 3.19 21.65
N LEU A 28 -33.56 3.47 20.34
CA LEU A 28 -32.36 3.62 19.50
C LEU A 28 -31.83 5.07 19.46
N GLN A 29 -32.47 6.02 20.12
CA GLN A 29 -32.07 7.43 20.13
C GLN A 29 -30.64 7.60 20.67
N LYS A 30 -29.75 8.23 19.89
CA LYS A 30 -28.31 8.41 20.20
C LYS A 30 -27.93 9.81 20.67
N VAL A 31 -28.87 10.76 20.59
CA VAL A 31 -28.65 12.19 20.83
C VAL A 31 -29.82 12.81 21.61
N CYS A 32 -29.57 13.93 22.29
CA CYS A 32 -30.56 14.60 23.12
C CYS A 32 -31.56 15.48 22.34
N SER A 33 -31.22 15.95 21.14
CA SER A 33 -32.05 16.89 20.36
C SER A 33 -31.90 16.70 18.85
N VAL A 34 -32.79 17.33 18.07
CA VAL A 34 -32.76 17.33 16.60
C VAL A 34 -31.47 17.94 16.07
N ASP A 35 -31.00 19.05 16.64
CA ASP A 35 -29.73 19.67 16.24
C ASP A 35 -28.53 18.72 16.39
N CYS A 36 -28.51 17.97 17.51
CA CYS A 36 -27.49 16.95 17.73
C CYS A 36 -27.65 15.78 16.74
N ALA A 37 -28.88 15.46 16.32
CA ALA A 37 -29.13 14.41 15.31
C ALA A 37 -28.57 14.82 13.94
N ILE A 38 -28.80 16.07 13.53
CA ILE A 38 -28.28 16.63 12.27
C ILE A 38 -26.75 16.61 12.27
N LYS A 39 -26.10 17.09 13.34
CA LYS A 39 -24.64 17.06 13.49
C LYS A 39 -24.08 15.64 13.42
N LEU A 40 -24.70 14.69 14.12
CA LEU A 40 -24.28 13.29 14.10
C LEU A 40 -24.44 12.66 12.70
N SER A 41 -25.53 12.97 12.00
CA SER A 41 -25.79 12.49 10.64
C SER A 41 -24.79 13.03 9.62
N ALA A 42 -24.47 14.32 9.71
CA ALA A 42 -23.44 14.96 8.88
C ALA A 42 -22.08 14.31 9.08
N GLU A 43 -21.68 14.08 10.33
CA GLU A 43 -20.41 13.42 10.67
C GLU A 43 -20.35 11.98 10.16
N GLN A 44 -21.42 11.21 10.35
CA GLN A 44 -21.50 9.84 9.86
C GLN A 44 -21.43 9.77 8.33
N SER A 45 -22.11 10.69 7.65
CA SER A 45 -22.08 10.80 6.19
C SER A 45 -20.68 11.15 5.69
N ARG A 46 -19.98 12.08 6.35
CA ARG A 46 -18.58 12.41 6.06
C ARG A 46 -17.67 11.20 6.21
N LYS A 47 -17.70 10.53 7.36
CA LYS A 47 -16.89 9.32 7.61
C LYS A 47 -17.19 8.20 6.61
N LYS A 48 -18.46 8.03 6.22
CA LYS A 48 -18.85 7.03 5.21
C LYS A 48 -18.26 7.38 3.84
N ARG A 49 -18.35 8.63 3.40
CA ARG A 49 -17.75 9.10 2.14
C ARG A 49 -16.24 8.92 2.12
N GLU A 50 -15.55 9.28 3.20
CA GLU A 50 -14.10 9.10 3.33
C GLU A 50 -13.68 7.64 3.24
N LYS A 51 -14.40 6.74 3.92
CA LYS A 51 -14.14 5.29 3.85
C LYS A 51 -14.33 4.75 2.44
N ILE A 52 -15.41 5.12 1.76
CA ILE A 52 -15.68 4.70 0.38
C ILE A 52 -14.58 5.22 -0.55
N ALA A 53 -14.25 6.51 -0.48
CA ALA A 53 -13.21 7.10 -1.32
C ALA A 53 -11.82 6.51 -1.04
N LYS A 54 -11.53 6.07 0.20
CA LYS A 54 -10.29 5.37 0.52
C LYS A 54 -10.26 3.97 -0.10
N ALA A 55 -11.37 3.23 -0.01
CA ALA A 55 -11.49 1.90 -0.59
C ALA A 55 -11.36 1.96 -2.12
N GLU A 56 -12.08 2.89 -2.76
CA GLU A 56 -12.03 3.11 -4.21
C GLU A 56 -10.60 3.42 -4.67
N ARG A 57 -9.91 4.37 -4.02
CA ARG A 57 -8.50 4.68 -4.37
C ARG A 57 -7.58 3.47 -4.21
N ALA A 58 -7.81 2.62 -3.22
CA ALA A 58 -7.01 1.41 -3.03
C ALA A 58 -7.27 0.39 -4.14
N GLU A 59 -8.52 0.21 -4.54
CA GLU A 59 -8.92 -0.65 -5.65
C GLU A 59 -8.39 -0.14 -6.99
N THR A 60 -8.51 1.16 -7.28
CA THR A 60 -7.96 1.78 -8.48
C THR A 60 -6.45 1.58 -8.56
N ARG A 61 -5.72 1.76 -7.45
CA ARG A 61 -4.26 1.48 -7.43
C ARG A 61 -3.94 0.02 -7.73
N LYS A 62 -4.68 -0.92 -7.14
CA LYS A 62 -4.50 -2.37 -7.41
C LYS A 62 -4.77 -2.68 -8.89
N ARG A 63 -5.85 -2.13 -9.45
CA ARG A 63 -6.19 -2.32 -10.87
C ARG A 63 -5.12 -1.71 -11.79
N MET A 64 -4.69 -0.49 -11.52
CA MET A 64 -3.68 0.21 -12.33
C MET A 64 -2.32 -0.47 -12.25
N THR A 65 -1.91 -0.97 -11.08
CA THR A 65 -0.66 -1.74 -10.94
C THR A 65 -0.74 -3.05 -11.70
N ALA A 66 -1.82 -3.82 -11.54
CA ALA A 66 -2.02 -5.05 -12.32
C ALA A 66 -2.04 -4.80 -13.83
N LEU A 67 -2.66 -3.72 -14.30
CA LEU A 67 -2.64 -3.34 -15.71
C LEU A 67 -1.24 -2.95 -16.19
N LYS A 68 -0.47 -2.20 -15.38
CA LYS A 68 0.92 -1.86 -15.71
C LYS A 68 1.78 -3.11 -15.85
N GLU A 69 1.65 -4.05 -14.92
CA GLU A 69 2.37 -5.33 -14.98
C GLU A 69 2.01 -6.15 -16.22
N LYS A 70 0.71 -6.24 -16.55
CA LYS A 70 0.23 -6.96 -17.74
C LYS A 70 0.66 -6.30 -19.05
N ASN A 71 0.81 -4.98 -19.07
CA ASN A 71 1.16 -4.20 -20.26
C ASN A 71 2.63 -3.74 -20.25
N LYS A 72 3.51 -4.48 -19.57
CA LYS A 72 4.94 -4.21 -19.64
C LYS A 72 5.43 -4.35 -21.07
N THR A 73 6.18 -3.36 -21.53
CA THR A 73 6.82 -3.42 -22.84
C THR A 73 8.03 -4.35 -22.79
N HIS A 74 8.44 -4.88 -23.95
CA HIS A 74 9.64 -5.71 -24.08
C HIS A 74 10.89 -5.04 -23.46
N ASN A 75 11.06 -3.73 -23.66
CA ASN A 75 12.18 -2.98 -23.10
C ASN A 75 12.14 -2.89 -21.56
N GLN A 76 10.95 -2.75 -20.97
CA GLN A 76 10.78 -2.76 -19.52
C GLN A 76 11.13 -4.14 -18.93
N LEU A 77 10.64 -5.21 -19.55
CA LEU A 77 10.96 -6.58 -19.15
C LEU A 77 12.46 -6.86 -19.23
N ILE A 78 13.12 -6.42 -20.30
CA ILE A 78 14.59 -6.52 -20.44
C ILE A 78 15.31 -5.78 -19.32
N ALA A 79 14.88 -4.56 -18.98
CA ALA A 79 15.51 -3.77 -17.93
C ALA A 79 15.35 -4.43 -16.54
N GLU A 80 14.18 -4.99 -16.25
CA GLU A 80 13.91 -5.73 -15.03
C GLU A 80 14.75 -7.01 -14.95
N ALA A 81 14.78 -7.81 -16.02
CA ALA A 81 15.60 -9.01 -16.12
C ALA A 81 17.09 -8.68 -15.93
N GLN A 82 17.58 -7.62 -16.57
CA GLN A 82 18.97 -7.18 -16.41
C GLN A 82 19.30 -6.81 -14.97
N SER A 83 18.41 -6.10 -14.28
CA SER A 83 18.60 -5.74 -12.88
C SER A 83 18.67 -6.98 -11.98
N ALA A 84 17.79 -7.96 -12.21
CA ALA A 84 17.78 -9.22 -11.47
C ALA A 84 19.06 -10.04 -11.73
N VAL A 85 19.43 -10.22 -12.99
CA VAL A 85 20.64 -10.94 -13.40
C VAL A 85 21.90 -10.27 -12.84
N ASN A 86 21.99 -8.94 -12.91
CA ASN A 86 23.13 -8.21 -12.35
C ASN A 86 23.28 -8.44 -10.83
N LYS A 87 22.16 -8.50 -10.09
CA LYS A 87 22.19 -8.81 -8.65
C LYS A 87 22.67 -10.25 -8.40
N TYR A 88 22.17 -11.20 -9.18
CA TYR A 88 22.60 -12.60 -9.11
C TYR A 88 24.11 -12.74 -9.37
N ILE A 89 24.61 -12.15 -10.46
CA ILE A 89 26.03 -12.17 -10.82
C ILE A 89 26.91 -11.58 -9.70
N ARG A 90 26.49 -10.45 -9.12
CA ARG A 90 27.21 -9.83 -8.01
C ARG A 90 27.34 -10.76 -6.80
N PHE A 91 26.31 -11.53 -6.51
CA PHE A 91 26.34 -12.49 -5.41
C PHE A 91 27.16 -13.73 -5.76
N ARG A 92 26.96 -14.30 -6.96
CA ARG A 92 27.64 -15.51 -7.42
C ARG A 92 29.15 -15.32 -7.56
N ASP A 93 29.57 -14.16 -8.05
CA ASP A 93 30.97 -13.85 -8.36
C ASP A 93 31.64 -12.99 -7.30
N ALA A 94 30.99 -12.84 -6.14
CA ALA A 94 31.60 -12.18 -4.99
C ALA A 94 32.96 -12.83 -4.68
N ASN A 95 33.98 -11.99 -4.48
CA ASN A 95 35.36 -12.39 -4.17
C ASN A 95 36.06 -13.23 -5.25
N LYS A 96 35.53 -13.29 -6.48
CA LYS A 96 36.25 -13.86 -7.62
C LYS A 96 37.06 -12.77 -8.33
N GLU A 97 37.96 -13.22 -9.19
CA GLU A 97 38.72 -12.38 -10.10
C GLU A 97 38.08 -12.36 -11.48
N CYS A 98 38.31 -11.26 -12.21
CA CYS A 98 37.85 -11.10 -13.58
C CYS A 98 38.50 -12.14 -14.50
N ILE A 99 37.70 -12.91 -15.25
CA ILE A 99 38.21 -13.94 -16.18
C ILE A 99 39.14 -13.35 -17.26
N SER A 100 38.95 -12.09 -17.64
CA SER A 100 39.73 -11.45 -18.72
C SER A 100 41.08 -10.90 -18.25
N CYS A 101 41.19 -10.42 -17.01
CA CYS A 101 42.36 -9.65 -16.55
C CYS A 101 42.85 -9.99 -15.13
N GLY A 102 42.21 -10.93 -14.43
CA GLY A 102 42.62 -11.37 -13.10
C GLY A 102 42.39 -10.34 -11.98
N THR A 103 41.81 -9.18 -12.27
CA THR A 103 41.57 -8.18 -11.22
C THR A 103 40.39 -8.58 -10.34
N PRO A 104 40.46 -8.44 -9.00
CA PRO A 104 39.34 -8.73 -8.12
C PRO A 104 38.06 -7.98 -8.50
N LEU A 105 36.92 -8.67 -8.46
CA LEU A 105 35.60 -8.11 -8.74
C LEU A 105 35.09 -7.33 -7.54
N ILE A 106 35.47 -6.04 -7.47
CA ILE A 106 35.05 -5.10 -6.43
C ILE A 106 33.75 -4.37 -6.81
N SER A 107 32.80 -4.34 -5.88
CA SER A 107 31.47 -3.75 -6.04
C SER A 107 31.48 -2.23 -6.26
N GLU A 108 32.53 -1.53 -5.80
CA GLU A 108 32.60 -0.06 -5.82
C GLU A 108 33.10 0.57 -7.13
N LYS A 109 33.53 -0.19 -8.14
CA LYS A 109 33.93 0.41 -9.43
C LYS A 109 32.71 0.81 -10.28
N LEU A 110 32.52 2.12 -10.41
CA LEU A 110 31.56 2.74 -11.31
C LEU A 110 31.82 2.26 -12.76
N GLY A 111 30.88 1.50 -13.32
CA GLY A 111 30.93 1.10 -14.74
C GLY A 111 31.36 -0.33 -15.07
N GLY A 112 31.62 -1.23 -14.10
CA GLY A 112 31.89 -2.63 -14.48
C GLY A 112 32.80 -3.44 -13.56
N GLY A 113 32.65 -3.34 -12.24
CA GLY A 113 33.38 -4.22 -11.30
C GLY A 113 32.99 -5.71 -11.36
N PHE A 114 32.12 -6.13 -12.28
CA PHE A 114 31.66 -7.51 -12.47
C PHE A 114 31.65 -7.88 -13.97
N ASP A 115 32.02 -9.13 -14.27
CA ASP A 115 32.57 -9.61 -15.55
C ASP A 115 31.74 -9.42 -16.82
N ALA A 116 30.43 -9.22 -16.71
CA ALA A 116 29.56 -9.09 -17.88
C ALA A 116 29.82 -7.81 -18.71
N GLY A 117 30.56 -6.83 -18.19
CA GLY A 117 30.94 -5.61 -18.92
C GLY A 117 32.32 -5.68 -19.57
N HIS A 118 33.29 -6.31 -18.91
CA HIS A 118 34.70 -6.27 -19.30
C HIS A 118 35.04 -7.30 -20.40
N TYR A 119 34.44 -8.49 -20.36
CA TYR A 119 34.66 -9.52 -21.38
C TYR A 119 33.98 -9.19 -22.72
N ARG A 120 32.70 -8.82 -22.68
CA ARG A 120 31.92 -8.47 -23.86
C ARG A 120 30.82 -7.47 -23.52
N SER A 121 30.79 -6.33 -24.21
CA SER A 121 29.79 -5.31 -23.88
C SER A 121 28.37 -5.76 -24.22
N ARG A 122 27.41 -5.40 -23.35
CA ARG A 122 25.96 -5.68 -23.54
C ARG A 122 25.36 -5.11 -24.84
N GLY A 123 26.00 -4.09 -25.41
CA GLY A 123 25.60 -3.48 -26.68
C GLY A 123 26.11 -4.25 -27.89
N SER A 124 27.31 -4.85 -27.78
CA SER A 124 27.93 -5.62 -28.87
C SER A 124 27.32 -7.00 -29.09
N ALA A 125 26.76 -7.62 -28.03
CA ALA A 125 26.15 -8.95 -28.09
C ALA A 125 24.83 -9.03 -27.30
N PRO A 126 23.75 -8.37 -27.76
CA PRO A 126 22.48 -8.34 -27.03
C PRO A 126 21.80 -9.71 -26.90
N HIS A 127 22.08 -10.64 -27.83
CA HIS A 127 21.57 -12.01 -27.80
C HIS A 127 22.20 -12.87 -26.69
N LEU A 128 23.38 -12.49 -26.18
CA LEU A 128 24.06 -13.17 -25.06
C LEU A 128 23.81 -12.48 -23.71
N ARG A 129 22.96 -11.45 -23.66
CA ARG A 129 22.78 -10.57 -22.50
C ARG A 129 22.45 -11.30 -21.19
N PHE A 130 21.75 -12.42 -21.27
CA PHE A 130 21.32 -13.21 -20.12
C PHE A 130 22.00 -14.59 -20.07
N TYR A 131 23.07 -14.79 -20.84
CA TYR A 131 23.91 -15.97 -20.73
C TYR A 131 24.87 -15.75 -19.56
N THR A 132 24.48 -16.22 -18.38
CA THR A 132 25.20 -16.00 -17.13
C THR A 132 25.68 -17.28 -16.50
#